data_AF-A0AAU9R4K6-F1
#
_entry.id   AF-A0AAU9R4K6-F1
#
_cell.length_a   1.000
_cell.length_b   1.000
_cell.length_c   1.000
_cell.angle_alpha   90.00
_cell.angle_beta   90.00
_cell.angle_gamma   90.00
#
_symmetry.space_group_name_H-M   'P 1'
#
loop_
_entity.id
_entity.type
_entity.pdbx_description
1 polymer ?
#
loop_
_entity_poly.entity_id
_entity_poly.type
_entity_poly.pdbx_seq_one_letter_code
_entity_poly.pdbx_strand_id
1 'polypeptide(L)'
;MEKSNKYYMVMENLFYGRKVSSVYHLKGAEGRDTSGVNKVRLDMNLLEEDPIFIGLDAKKAFEIALWNDNSFLSTIDVMDYSLLVGMDEERKQER
;
A
#
# COMPACT_ATOMS: atom_id res chain seq x y z
N MET A 1 -6.79 -16.77 -37.02
CA MET A 1 -6.47 -16.47 -35.60
C MET A 1 -6.17 -14.98 -35.51
N GLU A 2 -7.06 -14.23 -34.86
CA GLU A 2 -6.88 -12.80 -34.62
C GLU A 2 -5.70 -12.59 -33.66
N LYS A 3 -4.74 -11.73 -34.01
CA LYS A 3 -3.63 -11.40 -33.12
C LYS A 3 -4.16 -10.51 -32.00
N SER A 4 -4.12 -11.01 -30.77
CA SER A 4 -4.37 -10.21 -29.58
C SER A 4 -3.15 -9.31 -29.31
N ASN A 5 -3.35 -8.00 -29.36
CA ASN A 5 -2.34 -7.03 -28.96
C ASN A 5 -2.23 -7.02 -27.43
N LYS A 6 -1.01 -7.08 -26.91
CA LYS A 6 -0.71 -7.02 -25.47
C LYS A 6 0.02 -5.71 -25.16
N TYR A 7 -0.41 -5.04 -24.10
CA TYR A 7 0.23 -3.83 -23.57
C TYR A 7 0.94 -4.16 -22.27
N TYR A 8 2.11 -3.56 -22.06
CA TYR A 8 2.95 -3.79 -20.88
C TYR A 8 3.42 -2.45 -20.33
N MET A 9 3.48 -2.35 -19.01
CA MET A 9 4.09 -1.24 -18.29
C MET A 9 5.16 -1.80 -17.36
N VAL A 10 6.36 -1.22 -17.41
CA VAL A 10 7.46 -1.54 -16.50
C VAL A 10 7.54 -0.43 -15.47
N MET A 11 7.55 -0.81 -14.19
CA MET A 11 7.64 0.11 -13.05
C MET A 11 8.49 -0.51 -11.96
N GLU A 12 8.79 0.28 -10.94
CA GLU A 12 9.58 -0.17 -9.79
C GLU A 12 8.88 -1.28 -9.00
N ASN A 13 9.69 -2.12 -8.35
CA ASN A 13 9.20 -3.07 -7.37
C ASN A 13 9.43 -2.51 -5.96
N LEU A 14 8.34 -2.06 -5.33
CA LEU A 14 8.35 -1.41 -4.01
C LEU A 14 8.96 -2.27 -2.89
N PHE A 15 8.99 -3.60 -3.05
CA PHE A 15 9.48 -4.53 -2.03
C PHE A 15 10.79 -5.23 -2.43
N TYR A 16 11.48 -4.76 -3.48
CA TYR A 16 12.73 -5.38 -3.91
C TYR A 16 13.78 -5.39 -2.79
N GLY A 17 14.34 -6.57 -2.52
CA GLY A 17 15.35 -6.77 -1.47
C GLY A 17 14.84 -6.60 -0.03
N ARG A 18 13.52 -6.58 0.18
CA ARG A 18 12.88 -6.52 1.52
C ARG A 18 12.24 -7.86 1.87
N LYS A 19 12.33 -8.26 3.14
CA LYS A 19 11.67 -9.47 3.64
C LYS A 19 10.35 -9.09 4.30
N VAL A 20 9.35 -8.86 3.46
CA VAL A 20 8.02 -8.43 3.91
C VAL A 20 7.26 -9.59 4.54
N SER A 21 6.93 -9.48 5.82
CA SER A 21 6.12 -10.45 6.57
C SER A 21 4.65 -10.35 6.19
N SER A 22 4.14 -9.13 6.10
CA SER A 22 2.74 -8.81 5.84
C SER A 22 2.60 -7.70 4.80
N VAL A 23 1.66 -7.87 3.86
CA VAL A 23 1.35 -6.90 2.80
C VAL A 23 -0.09 -6.45 2.94
N TYR A 24 -0.32 -5.13 2.91
CA TYR A 24 -1.64 -4.50 2.96
C TYR A 24 -1.90 -3.69 1.71
N HIS A 25 -3.11 -3.80 1.16
CA HIS A 25 -3.63 -2.87 0.16
C HIS A 25 -4.71 -2.05 0.81
N LEU A 26 -4.49 -0.75 1.00
CA LEU A 26 -5.38 0.14 1.72
C LEU A 26 -6.04 1.12 0.74
N LYS A 27 -7.35 1.30 0.83
CA LYS A 27 -8.14 2.24 0.03
C LYS A 27 -8.95 3.22 0.89
N GLY A 28 -9.00 2.99 2.21
CA GLY A 28 -9.82 3.79 3.12
C GLY A 28 -11.33 3.51 2.98
N ALA A 29 -11.70 2.39 2.39
CA ALA A 29 -13.09 2.01 2.17
C ALA A 29 -13.54 0.93 3.18
N GLU A 30 -14.72 1.12 3.76
CA GLU A 30 -15.34 0.12 4.64
C GLU A 30 -15.79 -1.12 3.84
N GLY A 31 -15.80 -2.28 4.50
CA GLY A 31 -16.27 -3.54 3.90
C GLY A 31 -15.25 -4.27 3.03
N ARG A 32 -13.98 -3.84 3.02
CA ARG A 32 -12.89 -4.58 2.38
C ARG A 32 -12.20 -5.49 3.39
N ASP A 33 -12.60 -6.75 3.38
CA ASP A 33 -11.97 -7.84 4.14
C ASP A 33 -11.66 -9.02 3.22
N THR A 34 -10.54 -9.70 3.48
CA THR A 34 -10.21 -10.98 2.86
C THR A 34 -10.69 -12.09 3.78
N SER A 35 -11.95 -12.50 3.62
CA SER A 35 -12.53 -13.66 4.31
C SER A 35 -11.96 -15.02 3.84
N GLY A 36 -10.77 -15.04 3.24
CA GLY A 36 -10.18 -16.23 2.60
C GLY A 36 -8.66 -16.24 2.60
N VAL A 37 -8.11 -17.39 2.23
CA VAL A 37 -6.70 -17.88 2.28
C VAL A 37 -5.64 -17.00 1.57
N ASN A 38 -6.00 -15.81 1.10
CA ASN A 38 -5.06 -14.91 0.44
C ASN A 38 -4.17 -14.18 1.45
N LYS A 39 -2.86 -14.19 1.18
CA LYS A 39 -1.82 -13.57 2.02
C LYS A 39 -1.86 -12.04 2.04
N VAL A 40 -2.65 -11.42 1.17
CA VAL A 40 -2.76 -9.97 1.01
C VAL A 40 -3.88 -9.45 1.89
N ARG A 41 -3.59 -8.50 2.76
CA ARG A 41 -4.52 -7.92 3.75
C ARG A 41 -5.15 -6.64 3.24
N LEU A 42 -6.36 -6.31 3.73
CA LEU A 42 -7.13 -5.12 3.34
C LEU A 42 -7.34 -4.18 4.55
N ASP A 43 -8.23 -3.19 4.41
CA ASP A 43 -8.43 -2.11 5.38
C ASP A 43 -8.90 -2.64 6.74
N MET A 44 -9.86 -3.56 6.77
CA MET A 44 -10.40 -4.10 8.03
C MET A 44 -9.36 -4.90 8.80
N ASN A 45 -8.52 -5.67 8.10
CA ASN A 45 -7.46 -6.43 8.75
C ASN A 45 -6.43 -5.52 9.41
N LEU A 46 -6.21 -4.30 8.91
CA LEU A 46 -5.29 -3.35 9.56
C LEU A 46 -5.91 -2.77 10.84
N LEU A 47 -7.23 -2.58 10.89
CA LEU A 47 -7.93 -2.06 12.07
C LEU A 47 -7.96 -3.05 13.24
N GLU A 48 -7.88 -4.35 12.94
CA GLU A 48 -7.86 -5.44 13.94
C GLU A 48 -6.46 -5.77 14.46
N GLU A 49 -5.40 -5.26 13.82
CA GLU A 49 -4.01 -5.55 14.15
C GLU A 49 -3.40 -4.50 15.11
N ASP A 50 -2.23 -4.81 15.64
CA ASP A 50 -1.50 -3.89 16.51
C ASP A 50 -1.18 -2.56 15.78
N PRO A 51 -1.25 -1.41 16.49
CA PRO A 51 -0.96 -0.12 15.88
C PRO A 51 0.43 -0.04 15.24
N ILE A 52 0.51 0.51 14.04
CA ILE A 52 1.78 0.79 13.38
C ILE A 52 2.42 2.03 14.04
N PHE A 53 3.57 1.82 14.69
CA PHE A 53 4.34 2.90 15.31
C PHE A 53 5.35 3.49 14.33
N ILE A 54 5.19 4.77 14.01
CA ILE A 54 6.13 5.56 13.22
C ILE A 54 6.60 6.79 14.02
N GLY A 55 7.85 7.19 13.81
CA GLY A 55 8.40 8.41 14.42
C GLY A 55 7.67 9.66 13.94
N LEU A 56 7.65 10.72 14.76
CA LEU A 56 6.88 11.93 14.48
C LEU A 56 7.26 12.59 13.14
N ASP A 57 8.56 12.68 12.84
CA ASP A 57 9.03 13.30 11.60
C ASP A 57 8.73 12.44 10.38
N ALA A 58 8.85 11.12 10.51
CA ALA A 58 8.45 10.18 9.46
C ALA A 58 6.94 10.26 9.20
N LYS A 59 6.12 10.37 10.26
CA LYS A 59 4.67 10.58 10.14
C LYS A 59 4.34 11.85 9.37
N LYS A 60 4.94 12.98 9.75
CA LYS A 60 4.72 14.27 9.07
C LYS A 60 5.11 14.19 7.60
N ALA A 61 6.29 13.64 7.30
CA ALA A 61 6.76 13.49 5.93
C ALA A 61 5.81 12.61 5.09
N PHE A 62 5.34 11.50 5.67
CA PHE A 62 4.38 10.59 5.04
C PHE A 62 3.03 11.26 4.77
N GLU A 63 2.48 12.01 5.73
CA GLU A 63 1.22 12.74 5.58
C GLU A 63 1.30 13.81 4.48
N ILE A 64 2.41 14.56 4.42
CA ILE A 64 2.63 15.58 3.37
C ILE A 64 2.74 14.90 2.00
N ALA A 65 3.49 13.81 1.88
CA ALA A 65 3.62 13.08 0.62
C ALA A 65 2.25 12.55 0.14
N LEU A 66 1.50 11.89 1.02
CA LEU A 66 0.15 11.42 0.71
C LEU A 66 -0.79 12.54 0.29
N TRP A 67 -0.73 13.70 0.96
CA TRP A 67 -1.58 14.83 0.60
C TRP A 67 -1.27 15.34 -0.80
N ASN A 68 0.02 15.49 -1.12
CA ASN A 68 0.47 15.94 -2.44
C ASN A 68 0.06 14.96 -3.55
N ASP A 69 0.27 13.66 -3.34
CA ASP A 69 -0.05 12.63 -4.33
C ASP A 69 -1.57 12.52 -4.55
N ASN A 70 -2.37 12.54 -3.47
CA ASN A 70 -3.83 12.57 -3.58
C ASN A 70 -4.33 13.84 -4.27
N SER A 71 -3.71 14.99 -3.97
CA SER A 71 -4.03 16.25 -4.66
C SER A 71 -3.74 16.14 -6.15
N PHE A 72 -2.62 15.51 -6.55
CA PHE A 72 -2.30 15.30 -7.95
C PHE A 72 -3.28 14.34 -8.63
N LEU A 73 -3.52 13.16 -8.06
CA LEU A 73 -4.43 12.16 -8.65
C LEU A 73 -5.86 12.69 -8.81
N SER A 74 -6.34 13.49 -7.86
CA SER A 74 -7.66 14.13 -7.96
C SER A 74 -7.73 15.17 -9.08
N THR A 75 -6.63 15.88 -9.41
CA THR A 75 -6.62 16.86 -10.51
C THR A 75 -6.77 16.22 -11.90
N ILE A 76 -6.53 14.91 -12.01
CA ILE A 76 -6.64 14.13 -13.25
C ILE A 76 -7.77 13.09 -13.20
N ASP A 77 -8.72 13.25 -12.28
CA ASP A 77 -9.89 12.37 -12.07
C ASP A 77 -9.53 10.88 -11.90
N VAL A 78 -8.34 10.58 -11.38
CA VAL A 78 -7.91 9.21 -11.10
C VAL A 78 -8.44 8.78 -9.74
N MET A 79 -9.13 7.65 -9.72
CA MET A 79 -9.66 7.00 -8.52
C MET A 79 -9.25 5.51 -8.49
N ASP A 80 -9.74 4.77 -7.51
CA ASP A 80 -9.53 3.32 -7.35
C ASP A 80 -8.08 2.84 -7.15
N TYR A 81 -7.16 3.76 -6.88
CA TYR A 81 -5.83 3.44 -6.42
C TYR A 81 -5.83 2.95 -4.96
N SER A 82 -4.79 2.23 -4.57
CA SER A 82 -4.60 1.76 -3.20
C SER A 82 -3.18 2.05 -2.74
N LEU A 83 -3.02 2.39 -1.47
CA LEU A 83 -1.73 2.42 -0.83
C LEU A 83 -1.26 0.99 -0.53
N LEU A 84 -0.14 0.60 -1.14
CA LEU A 84 0.49 -0.69 -0.91
C LEU A 84 1.51 -0.56 0.23
N VAL A 85 1.30 -1.31 1.31
CA VAL A 85 2.14 -1.26 2.52
C VAL A 85 2.75 -2.63 2.76
N GLY A 86 4.05 -2.68 3.02
CA GLY A 86 4.77 -3.89 3.40
C GLY A 86 5.41 -3.73 4.77
N MET A 87 5.14 -4.67 5.68
CA MET A 87 5.74 -4.72 7.01
C MET A 87 6.95 -5.65 7.00
N ASP A 88 8.08 -5.18 7.52
CA ASP A 88 9.30 -5.97 7.74
C ASP A 88 9.57 -6.00 9.24
N GLU A 89 9.14 -7.09 9.90
CA GLU A 89 9.26 -7.25 11.35
C GLU A 89 10.66 -7.66 11.81
N GLU A 90 11.46 -8.22 10.91
CA GLU A 90 12.83 -8.68 11.24
C GLU A 90 13.79 -7.49 11.31
N ARG A 91 13.53 -6.46 10.50
CA ARG A 91 14.34 -5.25 10.47
C ARG A 91 13.85 -4.21 11.48
N LYS A 92 14.38 -4.29 12.70
CA LYS A 92 14.23 -3.20 13.68
C LYS A 92 15.08 -2.00 13.25
N GLN A 93 14.42 -0.91 12.89
CA GLN A 93 15.10 0.37 12.68
C GLN A 93 15.33 0.99 14.08
N GLU A 94 16.60 1.18 14.45
CA GLU A 94 16.94 1.88 15.69
C GLU A 94 16.37 3.30 15.62
N ARG A 95 15.70 3.71 16.71
CA ARG A 95 15.00 4.99 16.84
C ARG A 95 15.95 6.17 16.86
#